data_AF-A0A165ZNM0-F1
#
_entry.id   AF-A0A165ZNM0-F1
#
_cell.length_a   1.000
_cell.length_b   1.000
_cell.length_c   1.000
_cell.angle_alpha   90.00
_cell.angle_beta   90.00
_cell.angle_gamma   90.00
#
_symmetry.space_group_name_H-M   'P 1'
#
loop_
_entity.id
_entity.type
_entity.pdbx_description
1 polymer ?
#
loop_
_entity_poly.entity_id
_entity_poly.type
_entity_poly.pdbx_seq_one_letter_code
_entity_poly.pdbx_strand_id
1 'polypeptide(L)'
;MSSTMPSFYRIWFTVVDPLLSIAGVLGNLFAPTTILNSYSPSFVSPPATETIYLLDATAGFLAGLVLLQVVLLRARPTDVTVWRVLQASMLLVDLAMLGGFARALSAQGRTVWRVWRAEEWTNLVIIAGVAVIRTAFVLGVGMGGQRKGKTV
;
A
#
# COMPACT_ATOMS: atom_id res chain seq x y z
N MET A 1 26.88 -10.89 9.22
CA MET A 1 27.06 -9.47 9.58
C MET A 1 25.71 -8.78 9.41
N SER A 2 25.07 -8.38 10.51
CA SER A 2 23.71 -7.84 10.51
C SER A 2 23.70 -6.42 9.96
N SER A 3 23.14 -6.21 8.77
CA SER A 3 22.67 -4.88 8.40
C SER A 3 21.49 -4.56 9.32
N THR A 4 21.74 -3.71 10.31
CA THR A 4 20.68 -3.31 11.25
C THR A 4 19.64 -2.53 10.47
N MET A 5 18.41 -3.03 10.47
CA MET A 5 17.29 -2.39 9.78
C MET A 5 17.07 -0.97 10.34
N PRO A 6 17.00 0.06 9.47
CA PRO A 6 16.69 1.41 9.92
C PRO A 6 15.37 1.47 10.69
N SER A 7 15.36 2.19 11.81
CA SER A 7 14.19 2.32 12.70
C SER A 7 12.96 2.86 11.97
N PHE A 8 13.17 3.76 10.99
CA PHE A 8 12.12 4.29 10.13
C PHE A 8 11.31 3.18 9.44
N TYR A 9 11.96 2.29 8.67
CA TYR A 9 11.28 1.19 7.98
C TYR A 9 10.60 0.24 8.94
N ARG A 10 11.23 -0.02 10.08
CA ARG A 10 10.65 -0.89 11.11
C ARG A 10 9.33 -0.33 11.63
N ILE A 11 9.29 0.95 12.02
CA ILE A 11 8.07 1.61 12.52
C ILE A 11 7.02 1.69 11.40
N TRP A 12 7.43 2.09 10.20
CA TRP A 12 6.53 2.24 9.06
C TRP A 12 5.78 0.93 8.76
N PHE A 13 6.50 -0.16 8.48
CA PHE A 13 5.87 -1.42 8.04
C PHE A 13 5.18 -2.20 9.16
N THR A 14 5.46 -1.92 10.43
CA THR A 14 4.84 -2.65 11.55
C THR A 14 3.72 -1.89 12.25
N VAL A 15 3.61 -0.58 12.02
CA VAL A 15 2.63 0.30 12.66
C VAL A 15 1.86 1.14 11.65
N VAL A 16 2.54 2.03 10.93
CA VAL A 16 1.87 3.00 10.05
C VAL A 16 1.14 2.30 8.91
N ASP A 17 1.82 1.41 8.22
CA ASP A 17 1.30 0.71 7.05
C ASP A 17 0.13 -0.24 7.38
N PRO A 18 0.19 -1.05 8.47
CA PRO A 18 -0.96 -1.79 8.96
C PRO A 18 -2.16 -0.90 9.30
N LEU A 19 -1.97 0.28 9.90
CA LEU A 19 -3.08 1.17 10.23
C LEU A 19 -3.79 1.71 8.98
N LEU A 20 -3.03 2.08 7.94
CA LEU A 20 -3.59 2.48 6.65
C LEU A 20 -4.38 1.34 6.01
N SER A 21 -3.84 0.12 6.07
CA SER A 21 -4.50 -1.07 5.54
C SER A 21 -5.78 -1.41 6.31
N ILE A 22 -5.78 -1.30 7.65
CA ILE A 22 -6.98 -1.47 8.49
C ILE A 22 -8.06 -0.44 8.13
N ALA A 23 -7.69 0.83 7.92
CA ALA A 23 -8.63 1.85 7.46
C ALA A 23 -9.25 1.45 6.10
N GLY A 24 -8.44 0.90 5.20
CA GLY A 24 -8.93 0.32 3.94
C GLY A 24 -9.91 -0.84 4.15
N VAL A 25 -9.61 -1.79 5.05
CA VAL A 25 -10.52 -2.90 5.40
C VAL A 25 -11.87 -2.37 5.89
N LEU A 26 -11.85 -1.47 6.87
CA LEU A 26 -13.07 -0.91 7.46
C LEU A 26 -13.86 -0.10 6.44
N GLY A 27 -13.17 0.69 5.61
CA GLY A 27 -13.81 1.47 4.55
C GLY A 27 -14.54 0.59 3.53
N ASN A 28 -13.90 -0.49 3.08
CA ASN A 28 -14.52 -1.40 2.09
C ASN A 28 -15.73 -2.13 2.67
N LEU A 29 -15.69 -2.58 3.93
CA LEU A 29 -16.77 -3.34 4.57
C LEU A 29 -17.94 -2.46 5.02
N PHE A 30 -17.67 -1.27 5.55
CA PHE A 30 -18.67 -0.47 6.27
C PHE A 30 -18.98 0.87 5.61
N ALA A 31 -18.17 1.33 4.67
CA ALA A 31 -18.37 2.60 3.97
C ALA A 31 -18.18 2.48 2.44
N PRO A 32 -18.91 1.55 1.77
CA PRO A 32 -18.70 1.26 0.35
C PRO A 32 -18.95 2.47 -0.56
N THR A 33 -19.94 3.32 -0.24
CA THR A 33 -20.22 4.55 -0.99
C THR A 33 -19.08 5.56 -0.90
N THR A 34 -18.47 5.71 0.29
CA THR A 34 -17.30 6.57 0.49
C THR A 34 -16.10 6.07 -0.31
N ILE A 35 -15.83 4.77 -0.27
CA ILE A 35 -14.73 4.15 -1.04
C ILE A 35 -14.96 4.30 -2.54
N LEU A 36 -16.15 3.98 -3.05
CA LEU A 36 -16.44 4.09 -4.47
C LEU A 36 -16.38 5.54 -4.98
N ASN A 37 -16.85 6.49 -4.17
CA ASN A 37 -16.71 7.92 -4.48
C ASN A 37 -15.24 8.36 -4.57
N SER A 38 -14.35 7.75 -3.77
CA SER A 38 -12.91 8.02 -3.84
C SER A 38 -12.25 7.52 -5.14
N TYR A 39 -12.86 6.53 -5.81
CA TYR A 39 -12.37 5.99 -7.08
C TYR A 39 -12.95 6.73 -8.29
N SER A 40 -14.21 7.17 -8.21
CA SER A 40 -14.90 7.85 -9.31
C SER A 40 -16.00 8.77 -8.80
N PRO A 41 -16.12 10.01 -9.32
CA PRO A 41 -17.25 10.90 -9.01
C PRO A 41 -18.57 10.37 -9.57
N SER A 42 -18.50 9.49 -10.57
CA SER A 42 -19.66 8.95 -11.29
C SER A 42 -19.91 7.49 -10.90
N PHE A 43 -19.61 7.12 -9.65
CA PHE A 43 -19.90 5.77 -9.16
C PHE A 43 -21.41 5.51 -9.11
N VAL A 44 -21.80 4.25 -9.32
CA VAL A 44 -23.20 3.83 -9.24
C VAL A 44 -23.58 3.58 -7.78
N SER A 45 -24.70 4.16 -7.35
CA SER A 45 -25.28 3.97 -6.02
C SER A 45 -26.77 3.59 -6.16
N PRO A 46 -27.24 2.51 -5.50
CA PRO A 46 -26.47 1.60 -4.66
C PRO A 46 -25.45 0.77 -5.47
N PRO A 47 -24.34 0.32 -4.85
CA PRO A 47 -23.37 -0.55 -5.54
C PRO A 47 -24.03 -1.85 -6.02
N ALA A 48 -23.67 -2.30 -7.23
CA ALA A 48 -24.10 -3.60 -7.74
C ALA A 48 -23.56 -4.76 -6.87
N THR A 49 -24.23 -5.91 -6.90
CA THR A 49 -23.87 -7.10 -6.12
C THR A 49 -22.42 -7.53 -6.37
N GLU A 50 -21.98 -7.49 -7.63
CA GLU A 50 -20.61 -7.81 -8.03
C GLU A 50 -19.61 -6.82 -7.43
N THR A 51 -19.97 -5.54 -7.35
CA THR A 51 -19.14 -4.50 -6.73
C THR A 51 -19.03 -4.72 -5.22
N ILE A 52 -20.13 -5.07 -4.53
CA ILE A 52 -20.11 -5.40 -3.10
C ILE A 52 -19.17 -6.58 -2.85
N TYR A 53 -19.31 -7.66 -3.62
CA TYR A 53 -18.43 -8.82 -3.52
C TYR A 53 -16.95 -8.46 -3.73
N LEU A 54 -16.64 -7.59 -4.69
CA LEU A 54 -15.26 -7.12 -4.93
C LEU A 54 -14.72 -6.25 -3.79
N LEU A 55 -15.55 -5.41 -3.16
CA LEU A 55 -15.17 -4.64 -1.98
C LEU A 55 -14.88 -5.57 -0.80
N ASP A 56 -15.73 -6.57 -0.55
CA ASP A 56 -15.52 -7.57 0.50
C ASP A 56 -14.25 -8.40 0.25
N ALA A 57 -14.02 -8.83 -0.99
CA ALA A 57 -12.81 -9.54 -1.38
C ALA A 57 -11.55 -8.67 -1.18
N THR A 58 -11.62 -7.38 -1.51
CA THR A 58 -10.54 -6.41 -1.29
C THR A 58 -10.28 -6.22 0.20
N ALA A 59 -11.33 -6.12 1.02
CA ALA A 59 -11.20 -6.03 2.47
C ALA A 59 -10.53 -7.28 3.06
N GLY A 60 -10.96 -8.48 2.65
CA GLY A 60 -10.34 -9.74 3.08
C GLY A 60 -8.87 -9.83 2.69
N PHE A 61 -8.53 -9.40 1.47
CA PHE A 61 -7.15 -9.34 1.00
C PHE A 61 -6.29 -8.38 1.83
N LEU A 62 -6.75 -7.15 2.07
CA LEU A 62 -6.07 -6.17 2.91
C LEU A 62 -5.91 -6.67 4.36
N ALA A 63 -6.93 -7.33 4.92
CA ALA A 63 -6.87 -7.92 6.25
C ALA A 63 -5.80 -9.03 6.35
N GLY A 64 -5.70 -9.88 5.32
CA GLY A 64 -4.62 -10.86 5.21
C GLY A 64 -3.24 -10.23 5.17
N LEU A 65 -3.07 -9.13 4.41
CA LEU A 65 -1.83 -8.37 4.38
C LEU A 65 -1.50 -7.72 5.73
N VAL A 66 -2.48 -7.17 6.45
CA VAL A 66 -2.32 -6.65 7.81
C VAL A 66 -1.79 -7.75 8.73
N LEU A 67 -2.38 -8.94 8.67
CA LEU A 67 -1.93 -10.07 9.49
C LEU A 67 -0.47 -10.42 9.20
N LEU A 68 -0.08 -10.53 7.94
CA LEU A 68 1.31 -10.79 7.55
C LEU A 68 2.24 -9.68 8.05
N GLN A 69 1.90 -8.42 7.83
CA GLN A 69 2.73 -7.30 8.31
C GLN A 69 2.86 -7.27 9.82
N VAL A 70 1.76 -7.49 10.55
CA VAL A 70 1.77 -7.39 12.00
C VAL A 70 2.47 -8.58 12.63
N VAL A 71 2.11 -9.80 12.21
CA VAL A 71 2.56 -11.05 12.83
C VAL A 71 3.90 -11.51 12.27
N LEU A 72 4.04 -11.65 10.94
CA LEU A 72 5.26 -12.21 10.34
C LEU A 72 6.48 -11.33 10.61
N LEU A 73 6.35 -10.01 10.48
CA LEU A 73 7.47 -9.09 10.69
C LEU A 73 7.89 -9.01 12.16
N ARG A 74 6.95 -9.17 13.10
CA ARG A 74 7.26 -9.27 14.54
C ARG A 74 7.86 -10.62 14.91
N ALA A 75 7.43 -11.71 14.25
CA ALA A 75 8.00 -13.04 14.43
C ALA A 75 9.43 -13.15 13.87
N ARG A 76 9.76 -12.38 12.82
CA ARG A 76 11.06 -12.38 12.13
C ARG A 76 11.67 -10.98 12.05
N PRO A 77 11.98 -10.33 13.18
CA PRO A 77 12.35 -8.90 13.21
C PRO A 77 13.73 -8.61 12.60
N THR A 78 14.61 -9.61 12.50
CA THR A 78 15.98 -9.47 11.98
C THR A 78 16.16 -10.03 10.57
N ASP A 79 15.13 -10.67 10.01
CA ASP A 79 15.19 -11.38 8.74
C ASP A 79 14.83 -10.44 7.58
N VAL A 80 15.80 -9.64 7.13
CA VAL A 80 15.60 -8.62 6.09
C VAL A 80 15.08 -9.23 4.78
N THR A 81 15.41 -10.48 4.49
CA THR A 81 14.91 -11.18 3.29
C THR A 81 13.40 -11.35 3.36
N VAL A 82 12.87 -11.84 4.49
CA VAL A 82 11.42 -11.96 4.70
C VAL A 82 10.73 -10.60 4.56
N TRP A 83 11.31 -9.55 5.13
CA TRP A 83 10.76 -8.21 5.00
C TRP A 83 10.74 -7.74 3.55
N ARG A 84 11.83 -7.92 2.80
CA ARG A 84 11.91 -7.51 1.39
C ARG A 84 10.92 -8.27 0.52
N VAL A 85 10.78 -9.58 0.73
CA VAL A 85 9.82 -10.40 -0.03
C VAL A 85 8.39 -9.94 0.26
N LEU A 86 8.05 -9.72 1.53
CA LEU A 86 6.72 -9.23 1.89
C LEU A 86 6.45 -7.84 1.28
N GLN A 87 7.39 -6.89 1.42
CA GLN A 87 7.21 -5.54 0.88
C GLN A 87 7.21 -5.51 -0.64
N ALA A 88 7.97 -6.39 -1.31
CA ALA A 88 7.91 -6.55 -2.77
C ALA A 88 6.56 -7.11 -3.22
N SER A 89 6.02 -8.10 -2.50
CA SER A 89 4.67 -8.63 -2.78
C SER A 89 3.60 -7.55 -2.62
N MET A 90 3.71 -6.71 -1.61
CA MET A 90 2.77 -5.60 -1.38
C MET A 90 2.96 -4.46 -2.39
N LEU A 91 4.18 -4.22 -2.85
CA LEU A 91 4.44 -3.26 -3.92
C LEU A 91 3.70 -3.64 -5.22
N LEU A 92 3.59 -4.93 -5.54
CA LEU A 92 2.78 -5.38 -6.68
C LEU A 92 1.30 -5.00 -6.53
N VAL A 93 0.77 -5.06 -5.30
CA VAL A 93 -0.59 -4.62 -4.99
C VAL A 93 -0.73 -3.12 -5.23
N ASP A 94 0.20 -2.31 -4.72
CA ASP A 94 0.13 -0.86 -4.91
C ASP A 94 0.17 -0.49 -6.39
N LEU A 95 1.05 -1.13 -7.16
CA LEU A 95 1.16 -0.89 -8.60
C LEU A 95 -0.13 -1.29 -9.33
N ALA A 96 -0.76 -2.38 -8.93
CA ALA A 96 -2.06 -2.79 -9.46
C ALA A 96 -3.16 -1.77 -9.10
N MET A 97 -3.16 -1.24 -7.87
CA MET A 97 -4.12 -0.22 -7.42
C MET A 97 -3.90 1.11 -8.17
N LEU A 98 -2.66 1.57 -8.30
CA LEU A 98 -2.31 2.78 -9.07
C LEU A 98 -2.68 2.63 -10.55
N GLY A 99 -2.39 1.48 -11.15
CA GLY A 99 -2.77 1.17 -12.52
C GLY A 99 -4.29 1.07 -12.69
N GLY A 100 -5.01 0.53 -11.70
CA GLY A 100 -6.47 0.53 -11.65
C GLY A 100 -7.05 1.95 -11.60
N PHE A 101 -6.50 2.79 -10.73
CA PHE A 101 -6.89 4.20 -10.61
C PHE A 101 -6.63 4.98 -11.90
N ALA A 102 -5.46 4.79 -12.52
CA ALA A 102 -5.12 5.42 -13.80
C ALA A 102 -6.06 4.99 -14.93
N ARG A 103 -6.41 3.69 -15.01
CA ARG A 103 -7.40 3.19 -15.98
C ARG A 103 -8.79 3.77 -15.72
N ALA A 104 -9.22 3.88 -14.47
CA ALA A 104 -10.50 4.46 -14.11
C ALA A 104 -10.58 5.94 -14.52
N LEU A 105 -9.52 6.72 -14.30
CA LEU A 105 -9.44 8.12 -14.75
C LEU A 105 -9.43 8.23 -16.28
N SER A 106 -8.69 7.36 -16.96
CA SER A 106 -8.65 7.30 -18.43
C SER A 106 -10.01 6.98 -19.03
N ALA A 107 -10.75 6.03 -18.45
CA ALA A 107 -12.09 5.66 -18.90
C ALA A 107 -13.11 6.82 -18.78
N GLN A 108 -12.86 7.76 -17.85
CA GLN A 108 -13.66 8.96 -17.66
C GLN A 108 -13.16 10.16 -18.49
N GLY A 109 -12.07 10.03 -19.25
CA GLY A 109 -11.43 11.16 -19.92
C GLY A 109 -10.79 12.18 -18.97
N ARG A 110 -10.54 11.82 -17.70
CA ARG A 110 -10.06 12.71 -16.62
C ARG A 110 -8.57 12.48 -16.30
N THR A 111 -7.73 12.31 -17.33
CA THR A 111 -6.28 12.12 -17.15
C THR A 111 -5.55 13.41 -16.74
N VAL A 112 -6.19 14.58 -16.91
CA VAL A 112 -5.62 15.88 -16.54
C VAL A 112 -5.69 16.08 -15.03
N TRP A 113 -4.55 16.11 -14.35
CA TRP A 113 -4.45 16.24 -12.90
C TRP A 113 -5.09 17.52 -12.31
N ARG A 114 -5.23 18.58 -13.11
CA ARG A 114 -5.83 19.86 -12.67
C ARG A 114 -7.31 19.78 -12.36
N VAL A 115 -8.02 18.78 -12.87
CA VAL A 115 -9.46 18.59 -12.64
C VAL A 115 -9.75 17.54 -11.56
N TRP A 116 -8.71 17.05 -10.89
CA TRP A 116 -8.86 16.05 -9.84
C TRP A 116 -9.38 16.66 -8.55
N ARG A 117 -10.26 15.91 -7.90
CA ARG A 117 -10.84 16.27 -6.60
C ARG A 117 -9.83 16.03 -5.48
N ALA A 118 -10.10 16.58 -4.31
CA ALA A 118 -9.25 16.40 -3.14
C ALA A 118 -9.13 14.92 -2.73
N GLU A 119 -10.19 14.13 -2.90
CA GLU A 119 -10.22 12.70 -2.61
C GLU A 119 -9.31 11.91 -3.55
N GLU A 120 -9.30 12.28 -4.82
CA GLU A 120 -8.47 11.65 -5.86
C GLU A 120 -6.98 11.92 -5.60
N TRP A 121 -6.64 13.15 -5.23
CA TRP A 121 -5.30 13.51 -4.78
C TRP A 121 -4.89 12.76 -3.51
N THR A 122 -5.78 12.69 -2.53
CA THR A 122 -5.53 12.01 -1.26
C THR A 122 -5.25 10.52 -1.49
N ASN A 123 -6.07 9.86 -2.30
CA ASN A 123 -5.90 8.45 -2.64
C ASN A 123 -4.58 8.21 -3.39
N LEU A 124 -4.26 9.03 -4.39
CA LEU A 124 -2.99 8.93 -5.11
C LEU A 124 -1.79 9.11 -4.17
N VAL A 125 -1.78 10.17 -3.35
CA VAL A 125 -0.65 10.49 -2.47
C VAL A 125 -0.40 9.37 -1.46
N ILE A 126 -1.46 8.79 -0.90
CA ILE A 126 -1.34 7.67 0.04
C ILE A 126 -0.74 6.45 -0.68
N ILE A 127 -1.38 5.97 -1.75
CA ILE A 127 -0.94 4.73 -2.42
C ILE A 127 0.47 4.91 -3.03
N ALA A 128 0.71 6.01 -3.75
CA ALA A 128 2.00 6.28 -4.37
C ALA A 128 3.09 6.52 -3.32
N GLY A 129 2.78 7.22 -2.22
CA GLY A 129 3.72 7.46 -1.13
C GLY A 129 4.15 6.14 -0.46
N VAL A 130 3.20 5.25 -0.18
CA VAL A 130 3.48 3.91 0.34
C VAL A 130 4.33 3.10 -0.66
N ALA A 131 3.96 3.10 -1.94
CA ALA A 131 4.70 2.39 -2.99
C ALA A 131 6.16 2.88 -3.11
N VAL A 132 6.39 4.18 -2.98
CA VAL A 132 7.74 4.77 -2.98
C VAL A 132 8.56 4.27 -1.79
N ILE A 133 7.98 4.26 -0.59
CA ILE A 133 8.66 3.77 0.62
C ILE A 133 8.99 2.28 0.50
N ARG A 134 8.06 1.46 -0.01
CA ARG A 134 8.30 0.03 -0.28
C ARG A 134 9.39 -0.16 -1.33
N THR A 135 9.37 0.62 -2.41
CA THR A 135 10.40 0.57 -3.46
C THR A 135 11.78 0.90 -2.88
N ALA A 136 11.89 2.00 -2.11
CA ALA A 136 13.12 2.40 -1.45
C ALA A 136 13.65 1.29 -0.53
N PHE A 137 12.76 0.67 0.25
CA PHE A 137 13.14 -0.46 1.11
C PHE A 137 13.59 -1.68 0.31
N VAL A 138 12.85 -2.11 -0.71
CA VAL A 138 13.20 -3.28 -1.54
C VAL A 138 14.56 -3.09 -2.21
N LEU A 139 14.85 -1.87 -2.69
CA LEU A 139 16.12 -1.51 -3.32
C LEU A 139 17.28 -1.29 -2.33
N GLY A 140 17.04 -1.35 -1.02
CA GLY A 140 18.08 -1.19 -0.01
C GLY A 140 18.46 0.25 0.31
N VAL A 141 17.66 1.24 -0.10
CA VAL A 141 17.92 2.66 0.16
C VAL A 141 17.94 2.92 1.66
N GLY A 142 19.00 3.54 2.17
CA GLY A 142 19.16 3.85 3.59
C GLY A 142 19.52 2.65 4.48
N MET A 143 19.69 1.44 3.92
CA MET A 143 20.27 0.33 4.68
C MET A 143 21.79 0.52 4.70
N GLY A 144 22.36 0.80 5.88
CA GLY A 144 23.77 1.12 6.05
C GLY A 144 24.68 0.09 5.36
N GLY A 145 25.42 0.55 4.34
CA GLY A 145 26.42 -0.26 3.65
C GLY A 145 27.62 -0.52 4.55
N GLN A 146 28.14 -1.75 4.51
CA GLN A 146 29.40 -2.06 5.17
C GLN A 146 30.48 -1.08 4.70
N ARG A 147 31.10 -0.35 5.65
CA ARG A 147 32.48 0.11 5.47
C ARG A 147 33.28 -1.16 5.18
N LYS A 148 33.68 -1.37 3.92
CA LYS A 148 34.78 -2.27 3.58
C LYS A 148 35.96 -1.84 4.46
N GLY A 149 36.30 -2.65 5.45
CA GLY A 149 37.51 -2.45 6.23
C GLY A 149 38.67 -2.40 5.25
N LYS A 150 39.37 -1.27 5.21
CA LYS A 150 40.70 -1.22 4.62
C LYS A 150 41.57 -2.15 5.47
N THR A 151 41.87 -3.33 4.97
CA THR A 151 43.02 -4.10 5.43
C THR A 151 44.25 -3.37 4.89
N VAL A 152 45.00 -2.72 5.77
CA VAL A 152 46.41 -2.35 5.56
C VAL A 152 47.18 -3.00 6.70
#